data_AF-A0A1J5MP69-F1
#
_entry.id   AF-A0A1J5MP69-F1
#
_cell.length_a   1.000
_cell.length_b   1.000
_cell.length_c   1.000
_cell.angle_alpha   90.00
_cell.angle_beta   90.00
_cell.angle_gamma   90.00
#
_symmetry.space_group_name_H-M   'P 1'
#
loop_
_entity.id
_entity.type
_entity.pdbx_description
1 polymer ?
#
loop_
_entity_poly.entity_id
_entity_poly.type
_entity_poly.pdbx_seq_one_letter_code
_entity_poly.pdbx_strand_id
1 'polypeptide(L)'
;MYKLIFIFITLCLSGCVTTVHLVTKGYSKQEVNQFEQQLINKGFDVEINNILIPKNYPSSVIAISPAHKPAQDLSLLKSFIHDNKLEEATELRFGQSRHYYHQGHIGLYLRHPDINPDDAMPPYLSSVGCKTGYVTIAFQSDHTVEFETEIHQDGQYRLQFQHGNWLYDGNTLTITLDTNEEAHFTRRNITRETSLGVRPAMLFSPTTKNHFYAPMNCHFEVVFMD
;
A
#
# COMPACT_ATOMS: atom_id res chain seq x y z
N MET A 1 -6.57 9.28 -58.34
CA MET A 1 -5.47 9.64 -57.41
C MET A 1 -5.90 10.25 -56.08
N TYR A 2 -7.17 10.64 -55.87
CA TYR A 2 -7.61 11.22 -54.58
C TYR A 2 -8.05 10.19 -53.52
N LYS A 3 -8.33 8.93 -53.92
CA LYS A 3 -8.80 7.88 -53.00
C LYS A 3 -7.71 7.26 -52.13
N LEU A 4 -6.42 7.31 -52.53
CA LEU A 4 -5.32 6.77 -51.72
C LEU A 4 -4.83 7.73 -50.63
N ILE A 5 -5.04 9.04 -50.78
CA ILE A 5 -4.62 10.05 -49.79
C ILE A 5 -5.49 9.96 -48.53
N PHE A 6 -6.76 9.56 -48.66
CA PHE A 6 -7.67 9.44 -47.52
C PHE A 6 -7.34 8.27 -46.57
N ILE A 7 -6.69 7.21 -47.08
CA ILE A 7 -6.34 6.02 -46.30
C ILE A 7 -5.09 6.28 -45.44
N PHE A 8 -4.20 7.17 -45.87
CA PHE A 8 -2.95 7.48 -45.14
C PHE A 8 -3.17 8.47 -43.98
N ILE A 9 -4.20 9.32 -44.06
CA ILE A 9 -4.52 10.28 -42.99
C ILE A 9 -5.23 9.60 -41.79
N THR A 10 -5.93 8.48 -42.01
CA THR A 10 -6.55 7.70 -40.94
C THR A 10 -5.58 6.87 -40.10
N LEU A 11 -4.35 6.60 -40.57
CA LEU A 11 -3.38 5.77 -39.84
C LEU A 11 -2.51 6.57 -38.84
N CYS A 12 -2.58 7.90 -38.83
CA CYS A 12 -1.75 8.75 -37.96
C CYS A 12 -2.47 9.28 -36.70
N LEU A 13 -3.68 8.80 -36.39
CA LEU A 13 -4.36 9.08 -35.12
C LEU A 13 -3.90 8.07 -34.05
N SER A 14 -2.60 7.95 -33.83
CA SER A 14 -2.09 7.45 -32.55
C SER A 14 -2.35 8.53 -31.51
N GLY A 15 -3.59 8.61 -31.00
CA GLY A 15 -3.92 9.46 -29.88
C GLY A 15 -3.01 9.11 -28.71
N CYS A 16 -2.39 10.10 -28.10
CA CYS A 16 -1.66 9.89 -26.85
C CYS A 16 -2.70 9.45 -25.81
N VAL A 17 -2.70 8.15 -25.48
CA VAL A 17 -3.60 7.58 -24.48
C VAL A 17 -3.04 7.93 -23.11
N THR A 18 -3.91 8.41 -22.22
CA THR A 18 -3.55 8.70 -20.83
C THR A 18 -3.49 7.38 -20.06
N THR A 19 -2.39 7.15 -19.33
CA THR A 19 -2.22 6.01 -18.43
C THR A 19 -2.73 6.35 -17.04
N VAL A 20 -3.61 5.51 -16.50
CA VAL A 20 -4.12 5.57 -15.13
C VAL A 20 -3.39 4.52 -14.29
N HIS A 21 -2.63 4.98 -13.32
CA HIS A 21 -2.04 4.13 -12.30
C HIS A 21 -3.07 3.90 -11.19
N LEU A 22 -3.71 2.73 -11.23
CA LEU A 22 -4.74 2.33 -10.29
C LEU A 22 -4.11 1.73 -9.04
N VAL A 23 -4.27 2.43 -7.91
CA VAL A 23 -3.83 1.98 -6.59
C VAL A 23 -5.06 1.73 -5.74
N THR A 24 -5.23 0.50 -5.27
CA THR A 24 -6.42 0.13 -4.48
C THR A 24 -6.05 -0.43 -3.11
N LYS A 25 -6.92 -0.23 -2.14
CA LYS A 25 -6.81 -0.84 -0.81
C LYS A 25 -8.18 -1.25 -0.28
N GLY A 26 -8.30 -2.49 0.17
CA GLY A 26 -9.55 -3.03 0.72
C GLY A 26 -10.55 -3.52 -0.32
N TYR A 27 -10.18 -3.59 -1.60
CA TYR A 27 -10.99 -4.18 -2.66
C TYR A 27 -10.46 -5.58 -3.00
N SER A 28 -11.35 -6.50 -3.33
CA SER A 28 -10.99 -7.84 -3.80
C SER A 28 -10.35 -7.77 -5.19
N LYS A 29 -9.55 -8.80 -5.54
CA LYS A 29 -8.95 -8.92 -6.89
C LYS A 29 -10.01 -8.84 -8.01
N GLN A 30 -11.20 -9.38 -7.76
CA GLN A 30 -12.30 -9.32 -8.73
C GLN A 30 -12.78 -7.89 -8.95
N GLU A 31 -12.95 -7.10 -7.88
CA GLU A 31 -13.35 -5.69 -7.97
C GLU A 31 -12.27 -4.86 -8.65
N VAL A 32 -11.01 -5.07 -8.31
CA VAL A 32 -9.88 -4.37 -8.95
C VAL A 32 -9.83 -4.65 -10.45
N ASN A 33 -10.00 -5.92 -10.87
CA ASN A 33 -10.09 -6.27 -12.28
C ASN A 33 -11.31 -5.62 -12.95
N GLN A 34 -12.45 -5.52 -12.27
CA GLN A 34 -13.61 -4.81 -12.81
C GLN A 34 -13.34 -3.32 -13.00
N PHE A 35 -12.66 -2.66 -12.05
CA PHE A 35 -12.25 -1.27 -12.18
C PHE A 35 -11.31 -1.04 -13.35
N GLU A 36 -10.30 -1.89 -13.49
CA GLU A 36 -9.36 -1.88 -14.62
C GLU A 36 -10.11 -1.94 -15.95
N GLN A 37 -10.99 -2.93 -16.14
CA GLN A 37 -11.73 -3.09 -17.40
C GLN A 37 -12.65 -1.89 -17.70
N GLN A 38 -13.28 -1.31 -16.67
CA GLN A 38 -14.13 -0.13 -16.85
C GLN A 38 -13.32 1.11 -17.26
N LEU A 39 -12.12 1.29 -16.71
CA LEU A 39 -11.21 2.38 -17.08
C LEU A 39 -10.69 2.20 -18.52
N ILE A 40 -10.32 0.97 -18.89
CA ILE A 40 -9.95 0.63 -20.27
C ILE A 40 -11.09 0.96 -21.24
N ASN A 41 -12.32 0.60 -20.90
CA ASN A 41 -13.51 0.91 -21.72
C ASN A 41 -13.81 2.41 -21.83
N LYS A 42 -13.32 3.23 -20.89
CA LYS A 42 -13.40 4.70 -20.95
C LYS A 42 -12.23 5.32 -21.75
N GLY A 43 -11.34 4.51 -22.31
CA GLY A 43 -10.26 4.93 -23.20
C GLY A 43 -8.92 5.20 -22.51
N PHE A 44 -8.74 4.72 -21.28
CA PHE A 44 -7.46 4.81 -20.56
C PHE A 44 -6.61 3.56 -20.80
N ASP A 45 -5.29 3.74 -20.73
CA ASP A 45 -4.37 2.65 -20.40
C ASP A 45 -4.32 2.51 -18.88
N VAL A 46 -4.17 1.30 -18.34
CA VAL A 46 -4.27 1.07 -16.88
C VAL A 46 -3.10 0.25 -16.38
N GLU A 47 -2.41 0.79 -15.38
CA GLU A 47 -1.37 0.09 -14.63
C GLU A 47 -1.81 -0.12 -13.19
N ILE A 48 -1.95 -1.37 -12.75
CA ILE A 48 -2.25 -1.69 -11.35
C ILE A 48 -0.96 -1.59 -10.54
N ASN A 49 -0.95 -0.70 -9.55
CA ASN A 49 0.21 -0.44 -8.69
C ASN A 49 -0.08 -0.79 -7.24
N ASN A 50 0.83 -1.56 -6.63
CA ASN A 50 0.73 -2.01 -5.23
C ASN A 50 1.50 -1.10 -4.27
N ILE A 51 1.41 0.22 -4.47
CA ILE A 51 2.01 1.21 -3.57
C ILE A 51 1.06 1.54 -2.42
N LEU A 52 1.62 1.96 -1.28
CA LEU A 52 0.81 2.39 -0.14
C LEU A 52 0.04 3.67 -0.47
N ILE A 53 -1.27 3.68 -0.16
CA ILE A 53 -2.08 4.91 -0.20
C ILE A 53 -1.77 5.76 1.04
N PRO A 54 -1.31 7.02 0.91
CA PRO A 54 -1.02 7.89 2.04
C PRO A 54 -2.20 8.00 3.04
N LYS A 55 -1.91 8.01 4.34
CA LYS A 55 -2.95 8.04 5.39
C LYS A 55 -3.88 9.24 5.28
N ASN A 56 -3.33 10.40 4.90
CA ASN A 56 -4.06 11.65 4.74
C ASN A 56 -4.91 11.72 3.46
N TYR A 57 -4.79 10.76 2.54
CA TYR A 57 -5.66 10.74 1.37
C TYR A 57 -7.07 10.34 1.80
N PRO A 58 -8.14 10.98 1.31
CA PRO A 58 -9.50 10.48 1.45
C PRO A 58 -9.69 9.17 0.67
N SER A 59 -10.89 8.59 0.72
CA SER A 59 -11.16 7.27 0.11
C SER A 59 -10.97 7.25 -1.40
N SER A 60 -11.21 8.37 -2.09
CA SER A 60 -11.00 8.52 -3.52
C SER A 60 -10.12 9.73 -3.81
N VAL A 61 -9.02 9.51 -4.53
CA VAL A 61 -8.11 10.59 -4.95
C VAL A 61 -7.75 10.44 -6.41
N ILE A 62 -7.85 11.55 -7.15
CA ILE A 62 -7.30 11.69 -8.50
C ILE A 62 -6.07 12.59 -8.39
N ALA A 63 -4.87 12.02 -8.51
CA ALA A 63 -3.61 12.75 -8.48
C ALA A 63 -3.12 12.98 -9.91
N ILE A 64 -2.90 14.25 -10.28
CA ILE A 64 -2.50 14.62 -11.64
C ILE A 64 -1.31 15.56 -11.66
N SER A 65 -0.53 15.44 -12.75
CA SER A 65 0.52 16.41 -13.04
C SER A 65 -0.08 17.82 -13.19
N PRO A 66 0.57 18.87 -12.67
CA PRO A 66 0.16 20.25 -12.92
C PRO A 66 0.15 20.62 -14.40
N ALA A 67 0.98 19.94 -15.18
CA ALA A 67 1.09 20.10 -16.62
C ALA A 67 0.10 19.22 -17.40
N HIS A 68 -0.74 18.41 -16.73
CA HIS A 68 -1.79 17.61 -17.36
C HIS A 68 -2.95 18.52 -17.78
N LYS A 69 -3.25 18.54 -19.08
CA LYS A 69 -4.21 19.47 -19.71
C LYS A 69 -5.53 18.90 -20.26
N PRO A 70 -5.83 17.58 -20.29
CA PRO A 70 -7.15 17.12 -20.72
C PRO A 70 -8.19 17.26 -19.59
N ALA A 71 -9.07 18.27 -19.69
CA ALA A 71 -10.27 18.37 -18.84
C ALA A 71 -11.22 17.15 -19.03
N GLN A 72 -11.12 16.48 -20.17
CA GLN A 72 -11.89 15.28 -20.51
C GLN A 72 -11.54 14.09 -19.61
N ASP A 73 -10.26 13.83 -19.35
CA ASP A 73 -9.82 12.69 -18.51
C ASP A 73 -10.40 12.79 -17.10
N LEU A 74 -10.37 13.98 -16.52
CA LEU A 74 -10.96 14.23 -15.20
C LEU A 74 -12.47 13.99 -15.20
N SER A 75 -13.17 14.42 -16.23
CA SER A 75 -14.61 14.17 -16.35
C SER A 75 -14.91 12.67 -16.46
N LEU A 76 -14.11 11.92 -17.22
CA LEU A 76 -14.26 10.48 -17.38
C LEU A 76 -13.97 9.73 -16.07
N LEU A 77 -12.93 10.14 -15.34
CA LEU A 77 -12.59 9.57 -14.03
C LEU A 77 -13.64 9.89 -12.97
N LYS A 78 -14.17 11.12 -12.94
CA LYS A 78 -15.29 11.46 -12.03
C LYS A 78 -16.54 10.66 -12.35
N SER A 79 -16.85 10.46 -13.64
CA SER A 79 -17.92 9.56 -14.06
C SER A 79 -17.64 8.13 -13.60
N PHE A 80 -16.43 7.60 -13.78
CA PHE A 80 -16.05 6.27 -13.27
C PHE A 80 -16.30 6.13 -11.76
N ILE A 81 -15.89 7.12 -10.97
CA ILE A 81 -16.08 7.12 -9.51
C ILE A 81 -17.57 7.10 -9.16
N HIS A 82 -18.37 7.94 -9.81
CA HIS A 82 -19.81 7.99 -9.62
C HIS A 82 -20.49 6.67 -10.03
N ASP A 83 -20.14 6.11 -11.20
CA ASP A 83 -20.71 4.88 -11.75
C ASP A 83 -20.47 3.68 -10.80
N ASN A 84 -19.34 3.67 -10.10
CA ASN A 84 -18.97 2.65 -9.12
C ASN A 84 -19.44 2.97 -7.69
N LYS A 85 -20.23 4.03 -7.50
CA LYS A 85 -20.75 4.48 -6.18
C LYS A 85 -19.64 4.70 -5.14
N LEU A 86 -18.48 5.15 -5.60
CA LEU A 86 -17.34 5.47 -4.75
C LEU A 86 -17.51 6.87 -4.15
N GLU A 87 -16.83 7.15 -3.05
CA GLU A 87 -16.79 8.49 -2.46
C GLU A 87 -16.25 9.51 -3.48
N GLU A 88 -16.75 10.74 -3.43
CA GLU A 88 -16.34 11.80 -4.36
C GLU A 88 -14.82 11.99 -4.32
N ALA A 89 -14.18 12.03 -5.50
CA ALA A 89 -12.74 12.18 -5.57
C ALA A 89 -12.28 13.58 -5.17
N THR A 90 -11.29 13.61 -4.29
CA THR A 90 -10.44 14.80 -4.14
C THR A 90 -9.44 14.85 -5.28
N GLU A 91 -9.42 15.97 -6.01
CA GLU A 91 -8.40 16.25 -7.02
C GLU A 91 -7.13 16.80 -6.36
N LEU A 92 -6.00 16.12 -6.55
CA LEU A 92 -4.69 16.61 -6.12
C LEU A 92 -3.88 17.04 -7.34
N ARG A 93 -3.74 18.35 -7.49
CA ARG A 93 -2.83 19.01 -8.43
C ARG A 93 -1.66 19.54 -7.60
N PHE A 94 -0.42 19.12 -7.89
CA PHE A 94 0.81 19.47 -7.15
C PHE A 94 1.02 18.80 -5.77
N GLY A 95 2.16 18.11 -5.62
CA GLY A 95 3.08 18.11 -4.46
C GLY A 95 2.61 17.77 -3.04
N GLN A 96 1.36 17.43 -2.76
CA GLN A 96 0.91 17.13 -1.38
C GLN A 96 1.19 15.69 -0.91
N SER A 97 2.01 14.94 -1.66
CA SER A 97 2.64 13.68 -1.25
C SER A 97 3.78 13.35 -2.24
N ARG A 98 4.65 12.40 -1.90
CA ARG A 98 5.83 12.02 -2.71
C ARG A 98 5.51 11.30 -4.04
N HIS A 99 4.27 11.30 -4.51
CA HIS A 99 3.87 10.66 -5.76
C HIS A 99 3.74 11.69 -6.89
N TYR A 100 4.68 11.65 -7.83
CA TYR A 100 4.71 12.55 -8.98
C TYR A 100 4.38 11.81 -10.27
N TYR A 101 3.36 12.27 -10.98
CA TYR A 101 3.05 11.80 -12.33
C TYR A 101 3.51 12.81 -13.38
N HIS A 102 4.06 12.30 -14.49
CA HIS A 102 4.45 13.08 -15.65
C HIS A 102 3.23 13.35 -16.55
N GLN A 103 3.36 14.18 -17.59
CA GLN A 103 2.26 14.41 -18.54
C GLN A 103 1.78 13.09 -19.16
N GLY A 104 0.45 12.91 -19.25
CA GLY A 104 -0.14 11.67 -19.77
C GLY A 104 -0.30 10.55 -18.73
N HIS A 105 0.09 10.78 -17.48
CA HIS A 105 -0.08 9.83 -16.38
C HIS A 105 -0.95 10.42 -15.26
N ILE A 106 -1.87 9.62 -14.74
CA ILE A 106 -2.79 9.98 -13.66
C ILE A 106 -2.72 8.90 -12.58
N GLY A 107 -2.62 9.29 -11.31
CA GLY A 107 -2.83 8.38 -10.19
C GLY A 107 -4.29 8.34 -9.78
N LEU A 108 -4.87 7.14 -9.71
CA LEU A 108 -6.20 6.92 -9.15
C LEU A 108 -6.07 6.06 -7.90
N TYR A 109 -6.30 6.65 -6.74
CA TYR A 109 -6.20 5.98 -5.45
C TYR A 109 -7.59 5.72 -4.90
N LEU A 110 -7.92 4.44 -4.69
CA LEU A 110 -9.21 4.00 -4.17
C LEU A 110 -8.99 3.20 -2.89
N ARG A 111 -9.47 3.72 -1.77
CA ARG A 111 -9.56 2.99 -0.50
C ARG A 111 -11.02 2.62 -0.27
N HIS A 112 -11.27 1.37 0.08
CA HIS A 112 -12.61 0.92 0.46
C HIS A 112 -13.04 1.67 1.74
N PRO A 113 -14.28 2.19 1.84
CA PRO A 113 -14.73 2.97 3.01
C PRO A 113 -14.58 2.24 4.35
N ASP A 114 -14.68 0.91 4.34
CA ASP A 114 -14.50 0.07 5.54
C ASP A 114 -13.03 -0.02 6.01
N ILE A 115 -12.07 0.45 5.20
CA ILE A 115 -10.66 0.52 5.60
C ILE A 115 -10.41 1.85 6.29
N ASN A 116 -10.25 1.79 7.60
CA ASN A 116 -9.69 2.88 8.36
C ASN A 116 -8.18 3.05 8.02
N PRO A 117 -7.74 4.24 7.55
CA PRO A 117 -6.34 4.51 7.25
C PRO A 117 -5.40 4.33 8.45
N ASP A 118 -5.92 4.50 9.66
CA ASP A 118 -5.19 4.28 10.91
C ASP A 118 -4.99 2.80 11.25
N ASP A 119 -5.76 1.92 10.61
CA ASP A 119 -5.65 0.47 10.72
C ASP A 119 -4.75 -0.11 9.61
N ALA A 120 -3.99 0.73 8.90
CA ALA A 120 -2.96 0.26 7.99
C ALA A 120 -1.79 -0.37 8.76
N MET A 121 -1.42 -1.60 8.40
CA MET A 121 -0.23 -2.25 8.94
C MET A 121 1.02 -1.41 8.61
N PRO A 122 1.86 -1.07 9.61
CA PRO A 122 3.16 -0.43 9.37
C PRO A 122 4.06 -1.32 8.50
N PRO A 123 4.95 -0.74 7.67
CA PRO A 123 5.83 -1.52 6.79
C PRO A 123 6.86 -2.35 7.55
N TYR A 124 7.16 -1.97 8.79
CA TYR A 124 8.01 -2.76 9.69
C TYR A 124 7.58 -2.62 11.14
N LEU A 125 7.98 -3.59 11.95
CA LEU A 125 7.96 -3.52 13.41
C LEU A 125 9.34 -3.91 13.97
N SER A 126 9.69 -3.37 15.14
CA SER A 126 10.91 -3.70 15.86
C SER A 126 10.60 -4.34 17.20
N SER A 127 11.38 -5.33 17.59
CA SER A 127 11.19 -6.04 18.86
C SER A 127 11.47 -5.14 20.07
N VAL A 128 10.72 -5.37 21.15
CA VAL A 128 10.86 -4.65 22.42
C VAL A 128 11.26 -5.63 23.52
N GLY A 129 12.48 -5.47 24.05
CA GLY A 129 12.96 -6.29 25.17
C GLY A 129 12.98 -7.79 24.88
N CYS A 130 13.22 -8.17 23.62
CA CYS A 130 13.22 -9.56 23.17
C CYS A 130 14.49 -10.27 23.64
N LYS A 131 14.33 -11.44 24.29
CA LYS A 131 15.47 -12.18 24.87
C LYS A 131 16.40 -12.79 23.82
N THR A 132 15.90 -12.98 22.60
CA THR A 132 16.61 -13.68 21.51
C THR A 132 17.49 -12.76 20.69
N GLY A 133 17.54 -11.47 21.02
CA GLY A 133 18.23 -10.44 20.24
C GLY A 133 17.27 -9.42 19.67
N TYR A 134 17.82 -8.45 18.94
CA TYR A 134 17.02 -7.48 18.21
C TYR A 134 16.42 -8.14 16.97
N VAL A 135 15.11 -7.98 16.81
CA VAL A 135 14.37 -8.55 15.67
C VAL A 135 13.57 -7.44 15.01
N THR A 136 13.61 -7.40 13.69
CA THR A 136 12.68 -6.61 12.88
C THR A 136 11.77 -7.52 12.09
N ILE A 137 10.55 -7.06 11.83
CA ILE A 137 9.59 -7.71 10.96
C ILE A 137 9.29 -6.74 9.83
N ALA A 138 9.47 -7.15 8.59
CA ALA A 138 9.10 -6.39 7.39
C ALA A 138 7.82 -6.98 6.77
N PHE A 139 6.86 -6.11 6.44
CA PHE A 139 5.57 -6.49 5.86
C PHE A 139 5.49 -6.02 4.42
N GLN A 140 5.29 -6.96 3.50
CA GLN A 140 5.16 -6.67 2.08
C GLN A 140 3.70 -6.51 1.65
N SER A 141 3.49 -5.79 0.54
CA SER A 141 2.17 -5.52 -0.01
C SER A 141 1.43 -6.76 -0.53
N ASP A 142 2.16 -7.84 -0.81
CA ASP A 142 1.61 -9.12 -1.29
C ASP A 142 1.26 -10.09 -0.15
N HIS A 143 1.17 -9.57 1.09
CA HIS A 143 0.91 -10.33 2.31
C HIS A 143 2.04 -11.28 2.74
N THR A 144 3.25 -11.13 2.20
CA THR A 144 4.44 -11.83 2.71
C THR A 144 5.13 -11.05 3.84
N VAL A 145 5.79 -11.77 4.73
CA VAL A 145 6.51 -11.22 5.89
C VAL A 145 7.92 -11.77 5.95
N GLU A 146 8.87 -10.94 6.39
CA GLU A 146 10.25 -11.34 6.67
C GLU A 146 10.64 -10.92 8.09
N PHE A 147 11.14 -11.87 8.87
CA PHE A 147 11.82 -11.60 10.13
C PHE A 147 13.31 -11.50 9.86
N GLU A 148 13.94 -10.44 10.36
CA GLU A 148 15.39 -10.32 10.44
C GLU A 148 15.78 -10.34 11.92
N THR A 149 16.49 -11.40 12.33
CA THR A 149 16.95 -11.59 13.72
C THR A 149 18.46 -11.44 13.77
N GLU A 150 18.92 -10.52 14.61
CA GLU A 150 20.33 -10.39 14.93
C GLU A 150 20.71 -11.47 15.96
N ILE A 151 21.60 -12.38 15.55
CA ILE A 151 22.15 -13.43 16.41
C ILE A 151 23.64 -13.21 16.66
N HIS A 152 24.06 -13.49 17.89
CA HIS A 152 25.46 -13.54 18.25
C HIS A 152 25.96 -14.98 18.23
N GLN A 153 26.90 -15.27 17.34
CA GLN A 153 27.53 -16.59 17.26
C GLN A 153 29.04 -16.41 17.04
N ASP A 154 29.85 -17.13 17.83
CA ASP A 154 31.31 -17.13 17.73
C ASP A 154 31.96 -15.73 17.79
N GLY A 155 31.38 -14.82 18.60
CA GLY A 155 31.86 -13.45 18.74
C GLY A 155 31.57 -12.54 17.54
N GLN A 156 30.76 -13.00 16.57
CA GLN A 156 30.31 -12.22 15.42
C GLN A 156 28.79 -12.06 15.41
N TYR A 157 28.35 -10.92 14.87
CA TYR A 157 26.94 -10.67 14.58
C TYR A 157 26.58 -11.27 13.23
N ARG A 158 25.49 -12.02 13.16
CA ARG A 158 24.91 -12.53 11.91
C ARG A 158 23.43 -12.23 11.89
N LEU A 159 22.90 -12.03 10.68
CA LEU A 159 21.46 -11.91 10.45
C LEU A 159 20.91 -13.27 10.06
N GLN A 160 19.83 -13.66 10.73
CA GLN A 160 19.03 -14.83 10.37
C GLN A 160 17.67 -14.36 9.87
N PHE A 161 17.24 -14.92 8.75
CA PHE A 161 15.97 -14.60 8.12
C PHE A 161 14.96 -15.74 8.31
N GLN A 162 13.69 -15.38 8.51
CA GLN A 162 12.54 -16.28 8.41
C GLN A 162 11.43 -15.61 7.62
N HIS A 163 10.70 -16.42 6.84
CA HIS A 163 9.68 -15.93 5.92
C HIS A 163 8.33 -16.57 6.22
N GLY A 164 7.27 -15.93 5.74
CA GLY A 164 5.92 -16.43 5.85
C GLY A 164 4.89 -15.47 5.26
N ASN A 165 3.67 -15.58 5.76
CA ASN A 165 2.55 -14.73 5.38
C ASN A 165 1.98 -14.00 6.61
N TRP A 166 1.30 -12.89 6.36
CA TRP A 166 0.64 -12.11 7.42
C TRP A 166 -0.77 -11.68 7.04
N LEU A 167 -1.61 -11.56 8.06
CA LEU A 167 -2.95 -10.99 7.98
C LEU A 167 -3.17 -10.05 9.16
N TYR A 168 -3.88 -8.96 8.92
CA TYR A 168 -4.20 -7.98 9.94
C TYR A 168 -5.64 -7.49 9.79
N ASP A 169 -6.43 -7.63 10.84
CA ASP A 169 -7.85 -7.26 10.87
C ASP A 169 -8.12 -5.86 11.46
N GLY A 170 -7.05 -5.10 11.75
CA GLY A 170 -7.12 -3.80 12.44
C GLY A 170 -6.88 -3.87 13.95
N ASN A 171 -6.94 -5.06 14.55
CA ASN A 171 -6.66 -5.28 15.98
C ASN A 171 -5.67 -6.42 16.23
N THR A 172 -5.77 -7.50 15.45
CA THR A 172 -4.98 -8.72 15.59
C THR A 172 -4.12 -8.91 14.34
N LEU A 173 -2.81 -8.98 14.54
CA LEU A 173 -1.85 -9.42 13.53
C LEU A 173 -1.68 -10.93 13.67
N THR A 174 -1.93 -11.67 12.60
CA THR A 174 -1.62 -13.09 12.48
C THR A 174 -0.42 -13.24 11.55
N ILE A 175 0.59 -13.99 11.99
CA ILE A 175 1.77 -14.34 11.20
C ILE A 175 1.84 -15.86 11.14
N THR A 176 1.97 -16.40 9.94
CA THR A 176 2.16 -17.83 9.69
C THR A 176 3.47 -18.01 8.92
N LEU A 177 4.47 -18.60 9.55
CA LEU A 177 5.76 -18.88 8.93
C LEU A 177 5.66 -20.03 7.91
N ASP A 178 6.65 -20.14 7.02
CA ASP A 178 6.75 -21.24 6.05
C ASP A 178 6.85 -22.63 6.72
N THR A 179 7.23 -22.68 8.00
CA THR A 179 7.21 -23.89 8.85
C THR A 179 5.79 -24.29 9.28
N ASN A 180 4.77 -23.52 8.91
CA ASN A 180 3.38 -23.59 9.40
C ASN A 180 3.21 -23.26 10.89
N GLU A 181 4.23 -22.65 11.51
CA GLU A 181 4.05 -22.08 12.84
C GLU A 181 3.28 -20.77 12.74
N GLU A 182 2.23 -20.62 13.56
CA GLU A 182 1.35 -19.45 13.56
C GLU A 182 1.42 -18.73 14.91
N ALA A 183 1.48 -17.40 14.88
CA ALA A 183 1.37 -16.55 16.07
C ALA A 183 0.37 -15.43 15.83
N HIS A 184 -0.30 -15.03 16.92
CA HIS A 184 -1.21 -13.89 16.93
C HIS A 184 -0.69 -12.82 17.88
N PHE A 185 -0.83 -11.56 17.47
CA PHE A 185 -0.43 -10.40 18.23
C PHE A 185 -1.58 -9.40 18.32
N THR A 186 -1.91 -8.98 19.54
CA THR A 186 -2.90 -7.92 19.76
C THR A 186 -2.24 -6.55 19.73
N ARG A 187 -2.78 -5.64 18.92
CA ARG A 187 -2.38 -4.24 18.82
C ARG A 187 -2.87 -3.45 20.05
N ARG A 188 -2.02 -2.55 20.53
CA ARG A 188 -2.41 -1.43 21.39
C ARG A 188 -1.73 -0.15 20.92
N ASN A 189 -2.47 0.95 20.98
CA ASN A 189 -1.89 2.28 20.80
C ASN A 189 -1.19 2.69 22.10
N ILE A 190 0.05 3.15 21.99
CA ILE A 190 0.89 3.58 23.11
C ILE A 190 1.63 4.87 22.74
N THR A 191 2.38 5.42 23.67
CA THR A 191 3.34 6.49 23.42
C THR A 191 4.75 6.07 23.84
N ARG A 192 5.75 6.66 23.19
CA ARG A 192 7.18 6.49 23.51
C ARG A 192 7.85 7.83 23.64
N GLU A 193 8.70 7.95 24.65
CA GLU A 193 9.64 9.06 24.75
C GLU A 193 10.73 8.90 23.69
N THR A 194 11.00 9.97 22.95
CA THR A 194 12.06 10.03 21.94
C THR A 194 12.90 11.29 22.16
N SER A 195 14.01 11.42 21.42
CA SER A 195 14.81 12.65 21.43
C SER A 195 14.05 13.88 20.92
N LEU A 196 12.92 13.68 20.24
CA LEU A 196 12.03 14.73 19.74
C LEU A 196 10.78 14.92 20.62
N GLY A 197 10.78 14.33 21.82
CA GLY A 197 9.66 14.30 22.75
C GLY A 197 8.77 13.07 22.59
N VAL A 198 7.59 13.12 23.22
CA VAL A 198 6.60 12.03 23.17
C VAL A 198 6.09 11.84 21.74
N ARG A 199 6.14 10.60 21.27
CA ARG A 199 5.64 10.17 19.96
C ARG A 199 4.60 9.07 20.08
N PRO A 200 3.58 9.05 19.20
CA PRO A 200 2.64 7.95 19.13
C PRO A 200 3.33 6.69 18.60
N ALA A 201 2.91 5.53 19.10
CA ALA A 201 3.45 4.24 18.73
C ALA A 201 2.36 3.17 18.76
N MET A 202 2.59 2.08 18.03
CA MET A 202 1.77 0.87 18.10
C MET A 202 2.58 -0.27 18.71
N LEU A 203 2.00 -0.96 19.68
CA LEU A 203 2.59 -2.13 20.32
C LEU A 203 1.77 -3.38 19.97
N PHE A 204 2.42 -4.37 19.38
CA PHE A 204 1.89 -5.69 19.08
C PHE A 204 2.40 -6.66 20.15
N SER A 205 1.47 -7.24 20.90
CA SER A 205 1.76 -8.14 22.02
C SER A 205 1.30 -9.56 21.68
N PRO A 206 2.16 -10.58 21.82
CA PRO A 206 1.79 -11.95 21.47
C PRO A 206 0.71 -12.44 22.43
N THR A 207 -0.31 -13.10 21.89
CA THR A 207 -1.42 -13.66 22.69
C THR A 207 -1.00 -14.92 23.44
N THR A 208 -0.04 -15.66 22.89
CA THR A 208 0.60 -16.84 23.46
C THR A 208 2.12 -16.73 23.42
N LYS A 209 2.82 -17.39 24.35
CA LYS A 209 4.30 -17.33 24.45
C LYS A 209 4.95 -18.72 24.44
N ASN A 210 4.48 -19.58 23.56
CA ASN A 210 4.90 -20.98 23.44
C ASN A 210 5.35 -21.34 22.01
N HIS A 211 5.76 -20.36 21.22
CA HIS A 211 6.25 -20.56 19.86
C HIS A 211 7.68 -21.12 19.87
N PHE A 212 7.95 -22.10 19.01
CA PHE A 212 9.25 -22.69 18.76
C PHE A 212 10.22 -21.67 18.16
N TYR A 213 9.78 -20.91 17.14
CA TYR A 213 10.54 -19.77 16.66
C TYR A 213 10.49 -18.64 17.69
N ALA A 214 11.57 -18.53 18.44
CA ALA A 214 11.62 -17.72 19.65
C ALA A 214 11.22 -16.24 19.46
N PRO A 215 11.56 -15.56 18.34
CA PRO A 215 11.09 -14.21 18.04
C PRO A 215 9.56 -14.02 18.02
N MET A 216 8.77 -15.04 17.68
CA MET A 216 7.30 -14.94 17.70
C MET A 216 6.73 -14.78 19.12
N ASN A 217 7.53 -15.01 20.16
CA ASN A 217 7.14 -14.79 21.56
C ASN A 217 7.42 -13.36 22.06
N CYS A 218 7.94 -12.49 21.20
CA CYS A 218 8.35 -11.14 21.56
C CYS A 218 7.25 -10.11 21.33
N HIS A 219 7.35 -8.99 22.04
CA HIS A 219 6.56 -7.80 21.75
C HIS A 219 7.24 -7.03 20.62
N PHE A 220 6.44 -6.41 19.76
CA PHE A 220 6.93 -5.64 18.62
C PHE A 220 6.27 -4.27 18.61
N GLU A 221 6.99 -3.24 18.20
CA GLU A 221 6.46 -1.89 18.10
C GLU A 221 6.92 -1.13 16.86
N VAL A 222 6.16 -0.10 16.52
CA VAL A 222 6.61 0.97 15.63
C VAL A 222 6.35 2.30 16.32
N VAL A 223 7.32 3.21 16.24
CA VAL A 223 7.18 4.59 16.71
C VAL A 223 7.05 5.49 15.48
N PHE A 224 5.99 6.28 15.42
CA PHE A 224 5.78 7.21 14.31
C PHE A 224 6.52 8.52 14.61
N MET A 225 7.42 8.90 13.70
CA MET A 225 8.32 10.05 13.87
C MET A 225 7.85 11.32 13.15
N ASP A 226 6.73 11.22 12.45
CA ASP A 226 6.14 12.25 11.59
C ASP A 226 5.39 13.34 12.38
#